data_AF-A0A9X1QVV0-F1
#
_entry.id   AF-A0A9X1QVV0-F1
#
_cell.length_a   1.000
_cell.length_b   1.000
_cell.length_c   1.000
_cell.angle_alpha   90.00
_cell.angle_beta   90.00
_cell.angle_gamma   90.00
#
_symmetry.space_group_name_H-M   'P 1'
#
loop_
_entity.id
_entity.type
_entity.pdbx_description
1 polymer ?
#
loop_
_entity_poly.entity_id
_entity_poly.type
_entity_poly.pdbx_seq_one_letter_code
_entity_poly.pdbx_strand_id
1 'polypeptide(L)'
;MSSNLPTSPINVIKEDPVNEDLLYLGTDNGAYVSFNRGESWQVFSKELPNVAVHDLVIQPEAKDLVLGTHGRSIYVADIALLQKLNSNTMNEVVLAEVDSLNFSRRWGSKWSTWGEVYEPKTKIQFYSPQSGKAIVTIKNEAEKELQQLSIDATKGINVLEYDYSVSEKGVKVFEKADLKIKKAENGKYYLPKGAYKVNVLVNGKQAATDLKII
;
A
#
# COMPACT_ATOMS: atom_id res chain seq x y z
N MET A 1 -31.13 -1.35 10.98
CA MET A 1 -30.74 -1.14 9.56
C MET A 1 -29.30 -1.62 9.41
N SER A 2 -29.09 -2.91 9.10
CA SER A 2 -27.75 -3.50 8.89
C SER A 2 -27.41 -3.39 7.40
N SER A 3 -26.95 -2.22 6.95
CA SER A 3 -26.58 -2.09 5.54
C SER A 3 -25.25 -2.86 5.32
N ASN A 4 -25.35 -3.99 4.60
CA ASN A 4 -24.26 -4.85 4.14
C ASN A 4 -23.49 -5.68 5.19
N LEU A 5 -23.97 -5.81 6.43
CA LEU A 5 -23.48 -6.83 7.36
C LEU A 5 -24.27 -8.14 7.23
N PRO A 6 -23.61 -9.31 7.17
CA PRO A 6 -24.32 -10.59 7.24
C PRO A 6 -24.93 -10.82 8.62
N THR A 7 -25.95 -11.68 8.67
CA THR A 7 -26.62 -12.08 9.92
C THR A 7 -25.70 -12.98 10.75
N SER A 8 -24.82 -12.39 11.55
CA SER A 8 -23.87 -13.09 12.42
C SER A 8 -23.73 -12.33 13.75
N PRO A 9 -23.48 -13.04 14.87
CA PRO A 9 -23.18 -12.40 16.14
C PRO A 9 -21.98 -11.45 16.02
N ILE A 10 -22.11 -10.30 16.66
CA ILE A 10 -21.04 -9.32 16.81
C ILE A 10 -20.31 -9.63 18.11
N ASN A 11 -19.00 -9.79 18.02
CA ASN A 11 -18.15 -10.10 19.18
C ASN A 11 -17.45 -8.87 19.72
N VAL A 12 -17.00 -7.98 18.84
CA VAL A 12 -16.19 -6.81 19.20
C VAL A 12 -16.36 -5.69 18.16
N ILE A 13 -16.35 -4.44 18.63
CA ILE A 13 -16.30 -3.24 17.80
C ILE A 13 -15.25 -2.29 18.37
N LYS A 14 -14.48 -1.64 17.49
CA LYS A 14 -13.44 -0.69 17.88
C LYS A 14 -13.45 0.52 16.96
N GLU A 15 -13.46 1.70 17.55
CA GLU A 15 -13.25 2.98 16.85
C GLU A 15 -11.76 3.25 16.67
N ASP A 16 -11.38 3.79 15.52
CA ASP A 16 -10.02 4.20 15.26
C ASP A 16 -9.64 5.47 16.06
N PRO A 17 -8.47 5.51 16.71
CA PRO A 17 -8.07 6.66 17.53
C PRO A 17 -7.70 7.92 16.73
N VAL A 18 -7.51 7.82 15.41
CA VAL A 18 -7.09 8.92 14.54
C VAL A 18 -8.24 9.41 13.67
N ASN A 19 -9.15 8.53 13.25
CA ASN A 19 -10.27 8.84 12.37
C ASN A 19 -11.62 8.38 12.96
N GLU A 20 -12.42 9.34 13.41
CA GLU A 20 -13.74 9.11 14.04
C GLU A 20 -14.82 8.50 13.11
N ASP A 21 -14.59 8.48 11.80
CA ASP A 21 -15.47 7.83 10.84
C ASP A 21 -15.17 6.33 10.67
N LEU A 22 -13.99 5.89 11.13
CA LEU A 22 -13.43 4.56 10.90
C LEU A 22 -13.73 3.63 12.08
N LEU A 23 -14.54 2.59 11.80
CA LEU A 23 -14.86 1.54 12.77
C LEU A 23 -14.42 0.18 12.27
N TYR A 24 -13.89 -0.64 13.17
CA TYR A 24 -13.55 -2.04 12.97
C TYR A 24 -14.51 -2.93 13.73
N LEU A 25 -14.93 -4.04 13.11
CA LEU A 25 -15.91 -4.96 13.67
C LEU A 25 -15.42 -6.40 13.53
N GLY A 26 -15.44 -7.14 14.63
CA GLY A 26 -15.22 -8.58 14.67
C GLY A 26 -16.54 -9.31 14.92
N THR A 27 -16.78 -10.36 14.14
CA THR A 27 -17.99 -11.18 14.18
C THR A 27 -17.62 -12.66 14.17
N ASP A 28 -18.59 -13.57 14.28
CA ASP A 28 -18.34 -15.00 14.17
C ASP A 28 -17.96 -15.46 12.75
N ASN A 29 -18.17 -14.63 11.73
CA ASN A 29 -17.89 -14.98 10.34
C ASN A 29 -16.78 -14.15 9.68
N GLY A 30 -16.13 -13.25 10.41
CA GLY A 30 -14.99 -12.48 9.92
C GLY A 30 -14.89 -11.10 10.54
N ALA A 31 -14.08 -10.25 9.89
CA ALA A 31 -13.92 -8.85 10.24
C ALA A 31 -14.45 -7.91 9.16
N TYR A 32 -14.96 -6.77 9.61
CA TYR A 32 -15.51 -5.72 8.76
C TYR A 32 -14.97 -4.35 9.16
N VAL A 33 -15.06 -3.42 8.21
CA VAL A 33 -14.68 -2.02 8.38
C VAL A 33 -15.80 -1.10 7.91
N SER A 34 -16.02 -0.01 8.62
CA SER A 34 -16.89 1.09 8.21
C SER A 34 -16.06 2.36 8.09
N PHE A 35 -16.37 3.18 7.08
CA PHE A 35 -15.75 4.51 6.84
C PHE A 35 -16.78 5.65 6.98
N ASN A 36 -17.91 5.34 7.61
CA ASN A 36 -19.04 6.23 7.82
C ASN A 36 -19.78 5.89 9.11
N ARG A 37 -19.03 5.71 10.20
CA ARG A 37 -19.59 5.57 11.57
C ARG A 37 -20.62 4.45 11.72
N GLY A 38 -20.46 3.37 10.96
CA GLY A 38 -21.31 2.19 11.03
C GLY A 38 -22.58 2.25 10.19
N GLU A 39 -22.80 3.31 9.41
CA GLU A 39 -23.91 3.37 8.45
C GLU A 39 -23.80 2.27 7.38
N SER A 40 -22.58 1.97 6.92
CA SER A 40 -22.28 0.89 5.97
C SER A 40 -20.99 0.15 6.32
N TRP A 41 -20.94 -1.14 5.97
CA TRP A 41 -19.82 -2.02 6.29
C TRP A 41 -19.25 -2.71 5.05
N GLN A 42 -17.95 -2.95 5.08
CA GLN A 42 -17.19 -3.66 4.05
C GLN A 42 -16.36 -4.78 4.68
N VAL A 43 -16.12 -5.87 3.96
CA VAL A 43 -15.23 -6.93 4.42
C VAL A 43 -13.83 -6.36 4.62
N PHE A 44 -13.21 -6.62 5.78
CA PHE A 44 -11.93 -6.03 6.15
C PHE A 44 -10.78 -6.43 5.23
N SER A 45 -10.66 -7.73 4.94
CA SER A 45 -9.62 -8.27 4.05
C SER A 45 -10.12 -9.53 3.36
N LYS A 46 -9.76 -9.71 2.08
CA LYS A 46 -10.00 -10.97 1.36
C LYS A 46 -9.05 -12.09 1.78
N GLU A 47 -7.95 -11.75 2.45
CA GLU A 47 -6.96 -12.71 2.94
C GLU A 47 -7.34 -13.28 4.31
N LEU A 48 -8.24 -12.60 5.03
CA LEU A 48 -8.76 -13.10 6.30
C LEU A 48 -9.79 -14.20 6.01
N PRO A 49 -9.58 -15.45 6.47
CA PRO A 49 -10.55 -16.51 6.28
C PRO A 49 -11.83 -16.21 7.07
N ASN A 50 -12.94 -16.86 6.69
CA ASN A 50 -14.20 -16.79 7.45
C ASN A 50 -14.02 -17.49 8.80
N VAL A 51 -13.64 -16.73 9.81
CA VAL A 51 -13.37 -17.18 11.17
C VAL A 51 -13.89 -16.17 12.17
N ALA A 52 -14.30 -16.64 13.33
CA ALA A 52 -14.69 -15.75 14.41
C ALA A 52 -13.52 -14.86 14.84
N VAL A 53 -13.79 -13.56 14.93
CA VAL A 53 -12.87 -12.56 15.47
C VAL A 53 -13.45 -12.10 16.79
N HIS A 54 -12.75 -12.37 17.88
CA HIS A 54 -13.22 -12.11 19.25
C HIS A 54 -12.63 -10.85 19.86
N ASP A 55 -11.48 -10.40 19.38
CA ASP A 55 -10.82 -9.21 19.92
C ASP A 55 -10.11 -8.40 18.83
N LEU A 56 -10.01 -7.09 19.07
CA LEU A 56 -9.41 -6.10 18.19
C LEU A 56 -8.57 -5.11 19.02
N VAL A 57 -7.28 -5.01 18.71
CA VAL A 57 -6.36 -4.06 19.36
C VAL A 57 -5.70 -3.20 18.31
N ILE A 58 -5.76 -1.88 18.51
CA ILE A 58 -5.09 -0.91 17.64
C ILE A 58 -3.77 -0.51 18.30
N GLN A 59 -2.68 -0.56 17.54
CA GLN A 59 -1.38 -0.02 17.88
C GLN A 59 -1.21 1.35 17.20
N PRO A 60 -1.42 2.48 17.91
CA PRO A 60 -1.54 3.79 17.26
C PRO A 60 -0.26 4.27 16.57
N GLU A 61 0.90 3.97 17.15
CA GLU A 61 2.20 4.39 16.61
C GLU A 61 2.59 3.61 15.36
N ALA A 62 2.43 2.28 15.40
CA ALA A 62 2.69 1.39 14.27
C ALA A 62 1.61 1.49 13.18
N LYS A 63 0.43 2.03 13.52
CA LYS A 63 -0.78 2.01 12.69
C LYS A 63 -1.13 0.58 12.28
N ASP A 64 -1.09 -0.34 13.26
CA ASP A 64 -1.47 -1.73 13.08
C ASP A 64 -2.79 -2.04 13.79
N LEU A 65 -3.65 -2.81 13.14
CA LEU A 65 -4.78 -3.49 13.76
C LEU A 65 -4.44 -4.96 13.97
N VAL A 66 -4.54 -5.40 15.22
CA VAL A 66 -4.32 -6.78 15.66
C VAL A 66 -5.67 -7.44 15.87
N LEU A 67 -5.94 -8.54 15.17
CA LEU A 67 -7.19 -9.29 15.25
C LEU A 67 -6.94 -10.64 15.94
N GLY A 68 -7.64 -10.85 17.06
CA GLY A 68 -7.66 -12.12 17.78
C GLY A 68 -8.69 -13.07 17.16
N THR A 69 -8.22 -14.06 16.40
CA THR A 69 -9.09 -15.03 15.72
C THR A 69 -9.30 -16.31 16.53
N HIS A 70 -10.43 -16.96 16.33
CA HIS A 70 -10.70 -18.28 16.93
C HIS A 70 -10.01 -19.39 16.13
N GLY A 71 -8.96 -19.99 16.71
CA GLY A 71 -8.30 -21.18 16.15
C GLY A 71 -7.38 -20.93 14.95
N ARG A 72 -7.04 -19.67 14.64
CA ARG A 72 -6.12 -19.29 13.55
C ARG A 72 -5.05 -18.26 13.97
N SER A 73 -4.69 -18.25 15.25
CA SER A 73 -3.72 -17.32 15.84
C SER A 73 -4.14 -15.84 15.67
N ILE A 74 -3.17 -14.95 15.48
CA ILE A 74 -3.37 -13.50 15.39
C ILE A 74 -3.13 -13.05 13.94
N TYR A 75 -3.98 -12.15 13.44
CA TYR A 75 -3.74 -11.42 12.19
C TYR A 75 -3.34 -9.97 12.51
N VAL A 76 -2.38 -9.43 11.77
CA VAL A 76 -1.95 -8.03 11.90
C VAL A 76 -2.08 -7.36 10.54
N ALA A 77 -2.71 -6.19 10.52
CA ALA A 77 -2.93 -5.42 9.33
C ALA A 77 -2.49 -3.97 9.52
N ASP A 78 -1.73 -3.46 8.56
CA ASP A 78 -1.47 -2.03 8.42
C ASP A 78 -2.78 -1.29 8.09
N ILE A 79 -3.13 -0.32 8.93
CA ILE A 79 -4.33 0.50 8.82
C ILE A 79 -4.03 1.95 8.44
N ALA A 80 -2.77 2.32 8.16
CA ALA A 80 -2.38 3.69 7.85
C ALA A 80 -3.13 4.28 6.66
N LEU A 81 -3.39 3.46 5.63
CA LEU A 81 -4.19 3.88 4.47
C LEU A 81 -5.68 4.01 4.84
N LEU A 82 -6.22 3.10 5.66
CA LEU A 82 -7.62 3.12 6.09
C LEU A 82 -7.95 4.39 6.87
N GLN A 83 -7.02 4.84 7.72
CA GLN A 83 -7.16 6.07 8.51
C GLN A 83 -7.30 7.34 7.64
N LYS A 84 -6.85 7.30 6.38
CA LYS A 84 -7.02 8.41 5.41
C LYS A 84 -8.36 8.36 4.67
N LEU A 85 -9.16 7.31 4.85
CA LEU A 85 -10.42 7.11 4.14
C LEU A 85 -11.60 7.61 4.97
N ASN A 86 -12.51 8.32 4.30
CA ASN A 86 -13.82 8.70 4.80
C ASN A 86 -14.80 8.83 3.62
N SER A 87 -16.04 9.22 3.90
CA SER A 87 -17.08 9.30 2.87
C SER A 87 -16.75 10.27 1.71
N ASN A 88 -15.88 11.26 1.94
CA ASN A 88 -15.45 12.20 0.91
C ASN A 88 -14.27 11.64 0.10
N THR A 89 -13.24 11.13 0.77
CA THR A 89 -11.98 10.67 0.13
C THR A 89 -12.14 9.33 -0.58
N MET A 90 -13.11 8.51 -0.20
CA MET A 90 -13.44 7.26 -0.91
C MET A 90 -14.00 7.46 -2.32
N ASN A 91 -14.31 8.70 -2.72
CA ASN A 91 -14.60 9.01 -4.11
C ASN A 91 -13.32 9.23 -4.92
N GLU A 92 -12.17 9.37 -4.29
CA GLU A 92 -10.88 9.68 -4.93
C GLU A 92 -9.90 8.51 -4.82
N VAL A 93 -8.78 8.62 -5.54
CA VAL A 93 -7.65 7.74 -5.30
C VAL A 93 -6.94 8.27 -4.07
N VAL A 94 -6.64 7.41 -3.11
CA VAL A 94 -5.90 7.77 -1.89
C VAL A 94 -4.68 6.89 -1.79
N LEU A 95 -3.54 7.46 -1.44
CA LEU A 95 -2.28 6.74 -1.45
C LEU A 95 -1.64 6.72 -0.05
N ALA A 96 -1.07 5.57 0.31
CA ALA A 96 -0.39 5.39 1.58
C ALA A 96 0.94 6.15 1.61
N GLU A 97 1.42 6.51 2.80
CA GLU A 97 2.82 6.92 2.92
C GLU A 97 3.73 5.74 2.59
N VAL A 98 4.84 6.02 1.90
CA VAL A 98 5.84 4.99 1.61
C VAL A 98 7.05 5.29 2.47
N ASP A 99 7.46 4.31 3.26
CA ASP A 99 8.61 4.44 4.14
C ASP A 99 9.89 4.74 3.37
N SER A 100 10.77 5.52 3.99
CA SER A 100 12.09 5.78 3.44
C SER A 100 12.94 4.52 3.44
N LEU A 101 13.65 4.26 2.35
CA LEU A 101 14.52 3.10 2.22
C LEU A 101 16.00 3.51 2.24
N ASN A 102 16.82 2.78 3.00
CA ASN A 102 18.26 2.94 2.96
C ASN A 102 18.84 2.37 1.66
N PHE A 103 19.57 3.20 0.93
CA PHE A 103 20.26 2.77 -0.29
C PHE A 103 21.33 1.74 0.01
N SER A 104 21.44 0.73 -0.86
CA SER A 104 22.55 -0.21 -0.85
C SER A 104 23.23 -0.30 -2.21
N ARG A 105 24.56 -0.21 -2.21
CA ARG A 105 25.38 -0.45 -3.41
C ARG A 105 25.29 -1.90 -3.91
N ARG A 106 24.74 -2.81 -3.09
CA ARG A 106 24.56 -4.22 -3.43
C ARG A 106 23.26 -4.50 -4.16
N TRP A 107 22.38 -3.51 -4.38
CA TRP A 107 21.14 -3.74 -5.11
C TRP A 107 21.42 -4.31 -6.50
N GLY A 108 20.73 -5.41 -6.81
CA GLY A 108 20.92 -6.19 -8.04
C GLY A 108 22.22 -6.99 -8.11
N SER A 109 22.96 -7.13 -7.00
CA SER A 109 24.15 -8.01 -6.91
C SER A 109 23.80 -9.36 -6.29
N LYS A 110 24.62 -10.37 -6.59
CA LYS A 110 24.55 -11.69 -5.94
C LYS A 110 25.90 -12.07 -5.35
N TRP A 111 25.88 -12.71 -4.18
CA TRP A 111 27.12 -13.10 -3.50
C TRP A 111 27.75 -14.38 -4.08
N SER A 112 26.96 -15.21 -4.77
CA SER A 112 27.42 -16.42 -5.46
C SER A 112 26.55 -16.69 -6.70
N THR A 113 27.01 -17.60 -7.57
CA THR A 113 26.26 -18.01 -8.77
C THR A 113 24.87 -18.55 -8.46
N TRP A 114 24.71 -19.21 -7.31
CA TRP A 114 23.49 -19.87 -6.85
C TRP A 114 22.69 -19.04 -5.83
N GLY A 115 23.20 -17.87 -5.43
CA GLY A 115 22.53 -17.00 -4.47
C GLY A 115 21.40 -16.20 -5.11
N GLU A 116 20.40 -15.85 -4.31
CA GLU A 116 19.37 -14.91 -4.72
C GLU A 116 19.94 -13.51 -4.94
N VAL A 117 19.35 -12.79 -5.90
CA VAL A 117 19.71 -11.40 -6.18
C VAL A 117 19.22 -10.53 -5.02
N TYR A 118 20.09 -9.68 -4.51
CA TYR A 118 19.73 -8.72 -3.48
C TYR A 118 18.92 -7.57 -4.09
N GLU A 119 17.59 -7.70 -4.12
CA GLU A 119 16.68 -6.68 -4.66
C GLU A 119 15.95 -5.94 -3.53
N PRO A 120 15.90 -4.59 -3.56
CA PRO A 120 15.03 -3.85 -2.65
C PRO A 120 13.57 -4.09 -3.03
N LYS A 121 12.67 -4.02 -2.05
CA LYS A 121 11.22 -4.09 -2.28
C LYS A 121 10.51 -3.13 -1.35
N THR A 122 9.49 -2.45 -1.85
CA THR A 122 8.51 -1.72 -1.05
C THR A 122 7.11 -1.98 -1.57
N LYS A 123 6.13 -1.87 -0.67
CA LYS A 123 4.71 -2.00 -1.01
C LYS A 123 4.13 -0.61 -1.19
N ILE A 124 3.66 -0.31 -2.39
CA ILE A 124 2.88 0.89 -2.68
C ILE A 124 1.42 0.50 -2.51
N GLN A 125 0.81 0.97 -1.43
CA GLN A 125 -0.60 0.75 -1.16
C GLN A 125 -1.43 1.96 -1.58
N PHE A 126 -2.56 1.73 -2.24
CA PHE A 126 -3.48 2.78 -2.62
C PHE A 126 -4.94 2.29 -2.65
N TYR A 127 -5.86 3.19 -2.35
CA TYR A 127 -7.29 2.97 -2.49
C TYR A 127 -7.74 3.41 -3.88
N SER A 128 -8.55 2.58 -4.53
CA SER A 128 -9.22 2.91 -5.78
C SER A 128 -10.75 2.90 -5.59
N PRO A 129 -11.46 3.97 -6.00
CA PRO A 129 -12.92 4.05 -5.87
C PRO A 129 -13.64 3.12 -6.87
N GLN A 130 -12.95 2.73 -7.94
CA GLN A 130 -13.49 1.92 -9.04
C GLN A 130 -12.45 0.93 -9.54
N SER A 131 -12.91 -0.19 -10.12
CA SER A 131 -12.02 -1.09 -10.84
C SER A 131 -11.57 -0.45 -12.16
N GLY A 132 -10.31 -0.66 -12.53
CA GLY A 132 -9.73 -0.06 -13.73
C GLY A 132 -8.22 -0.24 -13.77
N LYS A 133 -7.61 0.23 -14.86
CA LYS A 133 -6.16 0.16 -15.02
C LYS A 133 -5.50 1.28 -14.22
N ALA A 134 -4.73 0.90 -13.20
CA ALA A 134 -3.94 1.82 -12.39
C ALA A 134 -2.54 1.97 -12.99
N ILE A 135 -2.13 3.21 -13.21
CA ILE A 135 -0.81 3.58 -13.69
C ILE A 135 -0.05 4.21 -12.52
N VAL A 136 1.04 3.57 -12.11
CA VAL A 136 1.92 4.07 -11.06
C VAL A 136 3.18 4.63 -11.71
N THR A 137 3.38 5.94 -11.58
CA THR A 137 4.52 6.65 -12.16
C THR A 137 5.42 7.17 -11.05
N ILE A 138 6.71 6.82 -11.12
CA ILE A 138 7.73 7.39 -10.24
C ILE A 138 8.40 8.57 -10.93
N LYS A 139 8.45 9.71 -10.25
CA LYS A 139 9.02 10.97 -10.72
C LYS A 139 10.16 11.45 -9.83
N ASN A 140 11.08 12.23 -10.39
CA ASN A 140 12.06 12.99 -9.60
C ASN A 140 11.51 14.34 -9.12
N GLU A 141 12.32 15.10 -8.38
CA GLU A 141 11.98 16.47 -7.94
C GLU A 141 11.66 17.43 -9.10
N ALA A 142 12.23 17.18 -10.29
CA ALA A 142 11.96 17.95 -11.51
C ALA A 142 10.73 17.46 -12.29
N GLU A 143 9.87 16.64 -11.67
CA GLU A 143 8.66 16.03 -12.22
C GLU A 143 8.84 15.15 -13.47
N LYS A 144 10.09 14.75 -13.77
CA LYS A 144 10.40 13.86 -14.90
C LYS A 144 10.13 12.42 -14.51
N GLU A 145 9.53 11.69 -15.43
CA GLU A 145 9.17 10.28 -15.25
C GLU A 145 10.41 9.37 -15.33
N LEU A 146 10.58 8.55 -14.30
CA LEU A 146 11.70 7.61 -14.16
C LEU A 146 11.26 6.17 -14.43
N GLN A 147 10.08 5.83 -13.94
CA GLN A 147 9.50 4.49 -14.09
C GLN A 147 7.99 4.59 -14.15
N GLN A 148 7.39 3.67 -14.91
CA GLN A 148 5.95 3.56 -15.04
C GLN A 148 5.56 2.09 -14.93
N LEU A 149 4.65 1.79 -14.01
CA LEU A 149 4.11 0.47 -13.77
C LEU A 149 2.61 0.51 -14.02
N SER A 150 2.05 -0.61 -14.44
CA SER A 150 0.62 -0.73 -14.69
C SER A 150 0.09 -1.99 -14.04
N ILE A 151 -1.02 -1.86 -13.32
CA ILE A 151 -1.75 -3.00 -12.75
C ILE A 151 -3.25 -2.84 -12.96
N ASP A 152 -3.96 -3.96 -12.99
CA ASP A 152 -5.42 -3.96 -12.96
C ASP A 152 -5.86 -3.80 -11.51
N ALA A 153 -6.32 -2.59 -11.18
CA ALA A 153 -6.82 -2.27 -9.85
C ALA A 153 -8.28 -2.68 -9.72
N THR A 154 -8.64 -3.16 -8.53
CA THR A 154 -10.01 -3.43 -8.14
C THR A 154 -10.52 -2.31 -7.23
N LYS A 155 -11.84 -2.13 -7.13
CA LYS A 155 -12.42 -1.24 -6.12
C LYS A 155 -11.99 -1.67 -4.72
N GLY A 156 -11.44 -0.73 -3.94
CA GLY A 156 -10.89 -0.98 -2.61
C GLY A 156 -9.38 -0.73 -2.54
N ILE A 157 -8.72 -1.32 -1.55
CA ILE A 157 -7.27 -1.23 -1.39
C ILE A 157 -6.58 -2.16 -2.39
N ASN A 158 -5.54 -1.65 -3.02
CA ASN A 158 -4.65 -2.38 -3.92
C ASN A 158 -3.21 -2.21 -3.46
N VAL A 159 -2.40 -3.23 -3.67
CA VAL A 159 -1.00 -3.26 -3.27
C VAL A 159 -0.14 -3.59 -4.49
N LEU A 160 0.87 -2.77 -4.74
CA LEU A 160 1.87 -2.98 -5.78
C LEU A 160 3.24 -3.14 -5.13
N GLU A 161 3.94 -4.23 -5.43
CA GLU A 161 5.36 -4.35 -5.08
C GLU A 161 6.22 -3.58 -6.09
N TYR A 162 7.05 -2.67 -5.59
CA TYR A 162 8.02 -1.93 -6.39
C TYR A 162 9.44 -2.25 -5.95
N ASP A 163 10.29 -2.56 -6.92
CA ASP A 163 11.67 -2.97 -6.74
C ASP A 163 12.69 -1.84 -6.94
N TYR A 164 12.25 -0.57 -6.92
CA TYR A 164 13.11 0.60 -7.15
C TYR A 164 13.79 0.63 -8.52
N SER A 165 13.31 -0.16 -9.48
CA SER A 165 13.83 -0.20 -10.84
C SER A 165 13.50 1.07 -11.62
N VAL A 166 14.39 1.42 -12.55
CA VAL A 166 14.26 2.57 -13.45
C VAL A 166 14.11 2.07 -14.88
N SER A 167 13.18 2.68 -15.64
CA SER A 167 13.04 2.40 -17.07
C SER A 167 14.23 2.91 -17.88
N GLU A 168 14.44 2.40 -19.10
CA GLU A 168 15.45 2.96 -20.01
C GLU A 168 15.24 4.46 -20.30
N LYS A 169 13.98 4.91 -20.33
CA LYS A 169 13.64 6.34 -20.46
C LYS A 169 14.09 7.12 -19.23
N GLY A 170 13.87 6.59 -18.03
CA GLY A 170 14.32 7.18 -16.78
C GLY A 170 15.83 7.26 -16.66
N VAL A 171 16.57 6.25 -17.15
CA VAL A 171 18.04 6.30 -17.18
C VAL A 171 18.55 7.49 -17.99
N LYS A 172 17.95 7.74 -19.18
CA LYS A 172 18.29 8.91 -20.00
C LYS A 172 18.00 10.25 -19.31
N VAL A 173 17.04 10.29 -18.38
CA VAL A 173 16.76 11.49 -17.55
C VAL A 173 17.92 11.77 -16.61
N PHE A 174 18.48 10.73 -15.98
CA PHE A 174 19.63 10.86 -15.09
C PHE A 174 20.92 11.19 -15.84
N GLU A 175 21.15 10.57 -17.01
CA GLU A 175 22.32 10.88 -17.85
C GLU A 175 22.33 12.36 -18.30
N LYS A 176 21.17 12.91 -18.65
CA LYS A 176 21.03 14.34 -18.98
C LYS A 176 21.27 15.27 -17.78
N ALA A 177 21.12 14.77 -16.57
CA ALA A 177 21.40 15.49 -15.33
C ALA A 177 22.82 15.23 -14.80
N ASP A 178 23.70 14.62 -15.62
CA ASP A 178 25.07 14.24 -15.30
C ASP A 178 25.21 13.25 -14.12
N LEU A 179 24.13 12.51 -13.81
CA LEU A 179 24.09 11.45 -12.83
C LEU A 179 24.15 10.09 -13.53
N LYS A 180 25.35 9.50 -13.62
CA LYS A 180 25.53 8.19 -14.25
C LYS A 180 25.12 7.06 -13.30
N ILE A 181 23.99 6.43 -13.59
CA ILE A 181 23.56 5.20 -12.90
C ILE A 181 24.15 4.00 -13.62
N LYS A 182 24.82 3.11 -12.87
CA LYS A 182 25.36 1.87 -13.41
C LYS A 182 24.29 0.78 -13.46
N LYS A 183 24.33 -0.02 -14.51
CA LYS A 183 23.53 -1.25 -14.60
C LYS A 183 24.04 -2.24 -13.55
N ALA A 184 23.14 -2.81 -12.76
CA ALA A 184 23.48 -3.84 -11.78
C ALA A 184 23.72 -5.21 -12.45
N GLU A 185 24.22 -6.18 -11.69
CA GLU A 185 24.58 -7.52 -12.19
C GLU A 185 23.37 -8.28 -12.74
N ASN A 186 22.17 -8.05 -12.19
CA ASN A 186 20.91 -8.60 -12.68
C ASN A 186 20.35 -7.88 -13.92
N GLY A 187 21.08 -6.90 -14.46
CA GLY A 187 20.69 -6.16 -15.66
C GLY A 187 19.64 -5.06 -15.46
N LYS A 188 19.27 -4.74 -14.22
CA LYS A 188 18.37 -3.61 -13.91
C LYS A 188 19.15 -2.34 -13.56
N TYR A 189 18.48 -1.19 -13.66
CA TYR A 189 18.94 0.08 -13.10
C TYR A 189 18.08 0.41 -11.89
N TYR A 190 18.70 0.92 -10.83
CA TYR A 190 17.99 1.28 -9.59
C TYR A 190 18.06 2.78 -9.33
N LEU A 191 17.05 3.29 -8.63
CA LEU A 191 17.03 4.68 -8.19
C LEU A 191 18.22 4.97 -7.25
N PRO A 192 19.01 6.02 -7.51
CA PRO A 192 20.05 6.47 -6.59
C PRO A 192 19.45 7.13 -5.35
N LYS A 193 20.30 7.45 -4.37
CA LYS A 193 19.91 8.27 -3.21
C LYS A 193 19.27 9.58 -3.67
N GLY A 194 18.16 9.96 -3.03
CA GLY A 194 17.41 11.16 -3.39
C GLY A 194 15.95 11.13 -2.96
N ALA A 195 15.26 12.23 -3.21
CA ALA A 195 13.82 12.34 -3.04
C ALA A 195 13.11 12.13 -4.40
N TYR A 196 12.02 11.38 -4.34
CA TYR A 196 11.19 11.01 -5.47
C TYR A 196 9.73 11.18 -5.09
N LYS A 197 8.86 11.18 -6.10
CA LYS A 197 7.42 11.19 -5.92
C LYS A 197 6.81 10.00 -6.63
N VAL A 198 5.92 9.29 -5.94
CA VAL A 198 5.10 8.23 -6.53
C VAL A 198 3.73 8.84 -6.81
N ASN A 199 3.29 8.79 -8.07
CA ASN A 199 1.95 9.20 -8.48
C ASN A 199 1.19 7.96 -8.96
N VAL A 200 -0.04 7.78 -8.49
CA VAL A 200 -0.96 6.75 -8.97
C VAL A 200 -2.14 7.40 -9.64
N LEU A 201 -2.35 7.03 -10.90
CA LEU A 201 -3.48 7.46 -11.72
C LEU A 201 -4.41 6.29 -11.99
N VAL A 202 -5.68 6.44 -11.62
CA VAL A 202 -6.75 5.47 -11.91
C VAL A 202 -7.95 6.22 -12.47
N ASN A 203 -8.36 5.88 -13.69
CA ASN A 203 -9.54 6.45 -14.35
C ASN A 203 -9.62 8.00 -14.29
N GLY A 204 -8.47 8.68 -14.45
CA GLY A 204 -8.36 10.15 -14.44
C GLY A 204 -8.25 10.79 -13.05
N LYS A 205 -8.40 10.03 -11.96
CA LYS A 205 -8.12 10.48 -10.60
C LYS A 205 -6.68 10.13 -10.25
N GLN A 206 -6.01 11.04 -9.55
CA GLN A 206 -4.59 10.87 -9.20
C GLN A 206 -4.33 11.18 -7.74
N ALA A 207 -3.35 10.47 -7.17
CA ALA A 207 -2.81 10.73 -5.85
C ALA A 207 -1.29 10.64 -5.90
N ALA A 208 -0.62 11.43 -5.07
CA ALA A 208 0.84 11.41 -5.00
C ALA A 208 1.33 11.29 -3.55
N THR A 209 2.47 10.65 -3.37
CA THR A 209 3.21 10.60 -2.11
C THR A 209 4.70 10.76 -2.37
N ASP A 210 5.42 11.13 -1.32
CA ASP A 210 6.87 11.24 -1.38
C ASP A 210 7.51 9.87 -1.12
N LEU A 211 8.62 9.60 -1.81
CA LEU A 211 9.47 8.43 -1.66
C LEU A 211 10.91 8.90 -1.45
N LYS A 212 11.52 8.51 -0.34
CA LYS A 212 12.90 8.92 -0.01
C LYS A 212 13.83 7.73 0.02
N ILE A 213 14.99 7.90 -0.61
CA ILE A 213 16.09 6.92 -0.57
C ILE A 213 17.28 7.59 0.12
N ILE A 214 17.65 7.08 1.29
CA ILE A 214 18.65 7.67 2.21
C ILE A 214 20.02 7.00 2.07
#